data_AF-A0A7S1A6J7-F1
#
_entry.id   AF-A0A7S1A6J7-F1
#
_cell.length_a   1.000
_cell.length_b   1.000
_cell.length_c   1.000
_cell.angle_alpha   90.00
_cell.angle_beta   90.00
_cell.angle_gamma   90.00
#
_symmetry.space_group_name_H-M   'P 1'
#
loop_
_entity.id
_entity.type
_entity.pdbx_description
1 polymer ?
#
loop_
_entity_poly.entity_id
_entity_poly.type
_entity_poly.pdbx_seq_one_letter_code
_entity_poly.pdbx_strand_id
1 'polypeptide(L)'
;SPSPSPSPGWSHCDSNQDGWPSFQSQSDLQGSIWASYFQKVYGAVPSSGYPICIEHFWTLYWEVVQSIGYNDKSMSSNCPSSEGDWYKNQNGYQRDTISWIYHPIPSNGFPSNTWHEVHHGKVSGEVNTAWFMSGTGSGIFLWLG
;
A
#
# COMPACT_ATOMS: atom_id res chain seq x y z
N SER A 1 -18.06 2.82 -13.22
CA SER A 1 -16.70 3.38 -13.27
C SER A 1 -15.88 2.59 -14.30
N PRO A 2 -14.82 3.17 -14.88
CA PRO A 2 -13.86 2.41 -15.70
C PRO A 2 -13.23 1.30 -14.86
N SER A 3 -12.66 0.24 -15.45
CA SER A 3 -11.92 -0.77 -14.67
C SER A 3 -10.82 -0.10 -13.83
N PRO A 4 -10.53 -0.59 -12.61
CA PRO A 4 -9.39 -0.10 -11.84
C PRO A 4 -8.13 -0.20 -12.68
N SER A 5 -7.51 0.93 -12.95
CA SER A 5 -6.14 1.00 -13.45
C SER A 5 -5.25 1.29 -12.24
N PRO A 6 -4.01 0.78 -12.17
CA PRO A 6 -3.03 1.28 -11.21
C PRO A 6 -3.06 2.81 -11.22
N SER A 7 -3.08 3.37 -10.00
CA SER A 7 -3.53 4.73 -9.69
C SER A 7 -2.88 5.79 -10.60
N PRO A 8 -3.64 6.79 -11.06
CA PRO A 8 -3.09 7.88 -11.87
C PRO A 8 -2.29 8.86 -11.01
N GLY A 9 -1.01 9.05 -11.36
CA GLY A 9 -0.40 10.38 -11.34
C GLY A 9 0.33 10.84 -10.08
N TRP A 10 0.57 9.97 -9.10
CA TRP A 10 1.61 10.26 -8.09
C TRP A 10 2.85 9.56 -8.59
N SER A 11 3.97 10.27 -8.55
CA SER A 11 5.25 9.75 -8.99
C SER A 11 5.65 8.58 -8.08
N HIS A 12 5.22 7.40 -8.53
CA HIS A 12 5.64 6.11 -8.05
C HIS A 12 7.17 6.11 -8.15
N CYS A 13 7.86 6.14 -7.01
CA CYS A 13 9.32 6.09 -6.91
C CYS A 13 10.13 7.40 -6.89
N ASP A 14 9.55 8.58 -6.64
CA ASP A 14 10.35 9.83 -6.56
C ASP A 14 11.27 9.94 -5.32
N SER A 15 11.09 9.06 -4.33
CA SER A 15 11.91 9.01 -3.12
C SER A 15 13.17 8.16 -3.32
N ASN A 16 14.13 8.31 -2.40
CA ASN A 16 15.27 7.42 -2.21
C ASN A 16 14.87 6.00 -1.72
N GLN A 17 13.57 5.68 -1.64
CA GLN A 17 12.99 4.40 -1.21
C GLN A 17 13.21 4.06 0.26
N ASP A 18 13.98 4.85 0.99
CA ASP A 18 14.29 4.69 2.42
C ASP A 18 14.64 3.24 2.83
N GLY A 19 15.31 2.49 1.95
CA GLY A 19 15.71 1.10 2.19
C GLY A 19 14.66 0.03 1.85
N TRP A 20 13.52 0.40 1.28
CA TRP A 20 12.62 -0.54 0.63
C TRP A 20 13.08 -0.84 -0.80
N PRO A 21 12.71 -2.01 -1.35
CA PRO A 21 13.06 -2.34 -2.72
C PRO A 21 12.18 -1.61 -3.74
N SER A 22 12.78 -1.34 -4.88
CA SER A 22 12.09 -0.95 -6.10
C SER A 22 12.41 -1.94 -7.23
N PHE A 23 11.47 -2.12 -8.14
CA PHE A 23 11.58 -3.04 -9.26
C PHE A 23 11.35 -2.25 -10.54
N GLN A 24 12.26 -2.36 -11.50
CA GLN A 24 12.21 -1.56 -12.74
C GLN A 24 11.42 -2.25 -13.85
N SER A 25 11.20 -3.57 -13.72
CA SER A 25 10.49 -4.37 -14.70
C SER A 25 9.79 -5.57 -14.06
N GLN A 26 8.92 -6.22 -14.83
CA GLN A 26 8.28 -7.47 -14.42
C GLN A 26 9.30 -8.56 -14.11
N SER A 27 10.37 -8.66 -14.91
CA SER A 27 11.44 -9.64 -14.68
C SER A 27 12.14 -9.39 -13.34
N ASP A 28 12.41 -8.13 -12.99
CA ASP A 28 13.06 -7.79 -11.72
C ASP A 28 12.18 -8.17 -10.52
N LEU A 29 10.87 -7.88 -10.62
CA LEU A 29 9.93 -8.25 -9.57
C LEU A 29 9.80 -9.78 -9.45
N GLN A 30 9.64 -10.48 -10.57
CA GLN A 30 9.51 -11.94 -10.64
C GLN A 30 10.72 -12.66 -10.03
N GLY A 31 11.93 -12.10 -10.18
CA GLY A 31 13.15 -12.61 -9.58
C GLY A 31 13.29 -12.37 -8.07
N SER A 32 12.35 -11.67 -7.44
CA SER A 32 12.41 -11.29 -6.03
C SER A 32 11.38 -12.01 -5.17
N ILE A 33 11.59 -11.99 -3.85
CA ILE A 33 10.60 -12.50 -2.88
C ILE A 33 9.26 -11.75 -2.94
N TRP A 34 9.27 -10.50 -3.42
CA TRP A 34 8.07 -9.65 -3.52
C TRP A 34 7.09 -10.12 -4.59
N ALA A 35 7.53 -10.88 -5.60
CA ALA A 35 6.59 -11.51 -6.54
C ALA A 35 5.55 -12.38 -5.81
N SER A 36 5.96 -13.10 -4.77
CA SER A 36 5.06 -13.92 -3.96
C SER A 36 4.07 -13.07 -3.15
N TYR A 37 4.47 -11.87 -2.72
CA TYR A 37 3.56 -10.92 -2.07
C TYR A 37 2.47 -10.48 -3.05
N PHE A 38 2.85 -10.05 -4.25
CA PHE A 38 1.88 -9.63 -5.27
C PHE A 38 0.92 -10.75 -5.68
N GLN A 39 1.44 -11.97 -5.86
CA GLN A 39 0.62 -13.13 -6.17
C GLN A 39 -0.41 -13.43 -5.06
N LYS A 40 -0.03 -13.30 -3.78
CA LYS A 40 -0.92 -13.57 -2.64
C LYS A 40 -1.95 -12.46 -2.39
N VAL A 41 -1.55 -11.19 -2.54
CA VAL A 41 -2.41 -10.03 -2.23
C VAL A 41 -3.26 -9.61 -3.42
N TYR A 42 -2.67 -9.55 -4.60
CA TYR A 42 -3.31 -9.03 -5.83
C TYR A 42 -3.69 -10.15 -6.81
N GLY A 43 -3.31 -11.40 -6.55
CA GLY A 43 -3.66 -12.55 -7.39
C GLY A 43 -2.79 -12.74 -8.63
N ALA A 44 -1.85 -11.83 -8.91
CA ALA A 44 -0.91 -11.90 -10.02
C ALA A 44 0.32 -11.02 -9.77
N VAL A 45 1.44 -11.34 -10.41
CA VAL A 45 2.56 -10.41 -10.55
C VAL A 45 2.21 -9.38 -11.64
N PRO A 46 2.26 -8.07 -11.36
CA PRO A 46 1.93 -7.03 -12.34
C PRO A 46 2.73 -7.17 -13.65
N SER A 47 2.10 -6.89 -14.78
CA SER A 47 2.77 -6.84 -16.09
C SER A 47 3.09 -5.41 -16.56
N SER A 48 2.65 -4.40 -15.81
CA SER A 48 2.77 -2.97 -16.14
C SER A 48 2.74 -2.12 -14.87
N GLY A 49 3.00 -0.82 -15.00
CA GLY A 49 3.04 0.10 -13.86
C GLY A 49 4.41 0.14 -13.17
N TYR A 50 5.46 -0.21 -13.90
CA TYR A 50 6.84 -0.10 -13.44
C TYR A 50 7.39 1.32 -13.66
N PRO A 51 8.31 1.81 -12.79
CA PRO A 51 8.86 1.08 -11.65
C PRO A 51 7.84 0.85 -10.51
N ILE A 52 7.96 -0.27 -9.82
CA ILE A 52 7.16 -0.58 -8.62
C ILE A 52 8.03 -0.35 -7.41
N CYS A 53 7.62 0.57 -6.54
CA CYS A 53 8.32 0.93 -5.32
C CYS A 53 7.52 0.50 -4.12
N ILE A 54 8.07 -0.44 -3.34
CA ILE A 54 7.37 -0.96 -2.16
C ILE A 54 7.18 0.14 -1.12
N GLU A 55 8.14 1.06 -0.98
CA GLU A 55 7.99 2.23 -0.09
C GLU A 55 6.72 3.02 -0.40
N HIS A 56 6.34 3.17 -1.67
CA HIS A 56 5.13 3.91 -2.05
C HIS A 56 3.82 3.23 -1.62
N PHE A 57 3.87 1.98 -1.16
CA PHE A 57 2.72 1.34 -0.53
C PHE A 57 2.58 1.84 0.89
N TRP A 58 1.56 2.67 1.12
CA TRP A 58 1.18 3.11 2.46
C TRP A 58 0.80 1.93 3.37
N THR A 59 0.23 0.87 2.79
CA THR A 59 -0.28 -0.28 3.52
C THR A 59 0.31 -1.59 3.01
N LEU A 60 0.65 -2.49 3.93
CA LEU A 60 1.14 -3.83 3.63
C LEU A 60 0.39 -4.88 4.46
N TYR A 61 0.10 -6.04 3.88
CA TYR A 61 -0.38 -7.21 4.61
C TYR A 61 0.79 -7.87 5.36
N TRP A 62 1.00 -7.51 6.63
CA TRP A 62 2.26 -7.81 7.33
C TRP A 62 2.55 -9.31 7.48
N GLU A 63 1.52 -10.13 7.67
CA GLU A 63 1.67 -11.59 7.72
C GLU A 63 2.18 -12.14 6.38
N VAL A 64 1.74 -11.55 5.27
CA VAL A 64 2.20 -11.92 3.93
C VAL A 64 3.66 -11.51 3.76
N VAL A 65 4.03 -10.29 4.15
CA VAL A 65 5.42 -9.79 4.13
C VAL A 65 6.35 -10.72 4.94
N GLN A 66 5.94 -11.13 6.15
CA GLN A 66 6.70 -12.09 6.95
C GLN A 66 6.76 -13.47 6.29
N SER A 67 5.66 -13.93 5.68
CA SER A 67 5.61 -15.25 5.03
C SER A 67 6.49 -15.38 3.79
N ILE A 68 6.88 -14.26 3.15
CA ILE A 68 7.82 -14.25 2.04
C ILE A 68 9.28 -14.11 2.51
N GLY A 69 9.52 -14.01 3.81
CA GLY A 69 10.84 -13.95 4.40
C GLY A 69 11.52 -12.58 4.32
N TYR A 70 10.77 -11.48 4.14
CA TYR A 70 11.36 -10.14 4.10
C TYR A 70 11.86 -9.73 5.50
N ASN A 71 13.14 -9.35 5.58
CA ASN A 71 13.84 -9.04 6.82
C ASN A 71 14.75 -7.80 6.74
N ASP A 72 14.77 -7.07 5.63
CA ASP A 72 15.63 -5.88 5.47
C ASP A 72 15.19 -4.72 6.37
N LYS A 73 13.91 -4.71 6.80
CA LYS A 73 13.34 -3.76 7.76
C LYS A 73 12.59 -4.49 8.86
N SER A 74 12.61 -3.93 10.06
CA SER A 74 11.81 -4.38 11.19
C SER A 74 10.55 -3.54 11.33
N MET A 75 9.43 -4.21 11.59
CA MET A 75 8.17 -3.52 11.90
C MET A 75 8.21 -3.00 13.34
N SER A 76 8.09 -1.69 13.51
CA SER A 76 8.02 -1.03 14.81
C SER A 76 6.63 -1.16 15.44
N SER A 77 6.60 -1.30 16.77
CA SER A 77 5.39 -1.14 17.58
C SER A 77 5.17 0.30 18.07
N ASN A 78 6.15 1.18 17.86
CA ASN A 78 6.11 2.59 18.26
C ASN A 78 5.59 3.46 17.11
N CYS A 79 5.25 4.71 17.42
CA CYS A 79 4.94 5.70 16.40
C CYS A 79 6.13 5.87 15.43
N PRO A 80 5.89 5.95 14.12
CA PRO A 80 6.95 6.23 13.14
C PRO A 80 7.50 7.64 13.33
N SER A 81 8.74 7.85 12.92
CA SER A 81 9.46 9.12 13.07
C SER A 81 10.08 9.64 11.77
N SER A 82 10.28 8.74 10.80
CA SER A 82 10.98 9.00 9.55
C SER A 82 10.24 8.37 8.37
N GLU A 83 10.43 8.94 7.18
CA GLU A 83 9.91 8.38 5.93
C GLU A 83 10.29 6.92 5.76
N GLY A 84 9.35 6.09 5.31
CA GLY A 84 9.62 4.69 5.05
C GLY A 84 9.74 3.82 6.32
N ASP A 85 9.50 4.36 7.52
CA ASP A 85 9.39 3.58 8.75
C ASP A 85 8.24 2.56 8.61
N TRP A 86 8.52 1.28 8.87
CA TRP A 86 7.50 0.23 8.90
C TRP A 86 6.92 0.11 10.30
N TYR A 87 5.60 0.20 10.46
CA TYR A 87 4.96 0.13 11.77
C TYR A 87 3.60 -0.55 11.73
N LYS A 88 3.18 -1.12 12.86
CA LYS A 88 1.97 -1.95 12.90
C LYS A 88 0.68 -1.13 13.02
N ASN A 89 0.66 -0.10 13.87
CA ASN A 89 -0.58 0.54 14.32
C ASN A 89 -0.67 2.00 13.86
N GLN A 90 -1.54 2.30 12.91
CA GLN A 90 -1.84 3.66 12.47
C GLN A 90 -2.98 4.31 13.24
N ASN A 91 -4.10 3.61 13.40
CA ASN A 91 -5.24 4.06 14.19
C ASN A 91 -6.12 2.87 14.60
N GLY A 92 -7.12 3.12 15.46
CA GLY A 92 -8.03 2.09 15.97
C GLY A 92 -9.07 1.54 14.97
N TYR A 93 -9.04 1.99 13.72
CA TYR A 93 -9.98 1.60 12.66
C TYR A 93 -9.31 0.82 11.53
N GLN A 94 -8.03 0.50 11.67
CA GLN A 94 -7.34 -0.38 10.73
C GLN A 94 -7.73 -1.85 10.95
N ARG A 95 -7.42 -2.71 9.99
CA ARG A 95 -7.50 -4.16 10.16
C ARG A 95 -6.24 -4.69 10.85
N ASP A 96 -6.37 -5.70 11.70
CA ASP A 96 -5.21 -6.31 12.38
C ASP A 96 -4.23 -7.01 11.44
N THR A 97 -4.65 -7.30 10.20
CA THR A 97 -3.85 -7.96 9.15
C THR A 97 -3.00 -7.01 8.32
N ILE A 98 -3.16 -5.69 8.51
CA ILE A 98 -2.38 -4.68 7.78
C ILE A 98 -1.39 -3.98 8.70
N SER A 99 -0.36 -3.43 8.08
CA SER A 99 0.69 -2.59 8.64
C SER A 99 0.93 -1.43 7.68
N TRP A 100 1.78 -0.50 8.09
CA TRP A 100 1.90 0.79 7.43
C TRP A 100 3.35 1.16 7.16
N ILE A 101 3.58 1.77 6.01
CA ILE A 101 4.80 2.52 5.71
C ILE A 101 4.49 3.99 5.94
N TYR A 102 5.32 4.65 6.75
CA TYR A 102 5.08 6.05 7.08
C TYR A 102 5.41 6.98 5.92
N HIS A 103 4.47 7.88 5.64
CA HIS A 103 4.60 9.00 4.71
C HIS A 103 4.01 10.27 5.32
N PRO A 104 4.55 11.48 5.04
CA PRO A 104 3.91 12.74 5.29
C PRO A 104 2.52 12.76 4.69
N ILE A 105 1.62 13.40 5.42
CA ILE A 105 0.27 13.61 4.94
C ILE A 105 0.36 14.53 3.71
N PRO A 106 -0.16 14.10 2.56
CA PRO A 106 -0.19 14.94 1.38
C PRO A 106 -1.02 16.20 1.62
N SER A 107 -0.54 17.33 1.13
CA SER A 107 -1.14 18.64 1.35
C SER A 107 -2.39 18.91 0.50
N ASN A 108 -2.63 18.09 -0.52
CA ASN A 108 -3.72 18.25 -1.49
C ASN A 108 -4.74 17.12 -1.39
N GLY A 109 -6.00 17.43 -1.69
CA GLY A 109 -7.03 16.40 -1.88
C GLY A 109 -6.76 15.53 -3.10
N PHE A 110 -7.37 14.34 -3.12
CA PHE A 110 -7.26 13.43 -4.26
C PHE A 110 -8.00 13.99 -5.49
N PRO A 111 -7.46 13.82 -6.71
CA PRO A 111 -8.12 14.28 -7.92
C PRO A 111 -9.47 13.59 -8.15
N SER A 112 -10.47 14.32 -8.66
CA SER A 112 -11.74 13.72 -9.10
C SER A 112 -11.55 12.82 -10.31
N ASN A 113 -12.52 11.94 -10.60
CA ASN A 113 -12.47 10.97 -11.70
C ASN A 113 -11.21 10.08 -11.69
N THR A 114 -10.78 9.65 -10.49
CA THR A 114 -9.64 8.73 -10.34
C THR A 114 -10.00 7.52 -9.48
N TRP A 115 -9.29 6.42 -9.72
CA TRP A 115 -9.29 5.27 -8.81
C TRP A 115 -8.29 5.52 -7.69
N HIS A 116 -8.72 5.37 -6.45
CA HIS A 116 -7.88 5.50 -5.28
C HIS A 116 -7.94 4.25 -4.42
N GLU A 117 -6.78 3.79 -3.94
CA GLU A 117 -6.73 2.66 -3.02
C GLU A 117 -7.06 3.10 -1.61
N VAL A 118 -7.98 2.36 -0.99
CA VAL A 118 -8.56 2.71 0.30
C VAL A 118 -8.69 1.48 1.18
N HIS A 119 -8.79 1.67 2.48
CA HIS A 119 -9.27 0.61 3.36
C HIS A 119 -10.40 1.13 4.26
N HIS A 120 -11.14 0.17 4.80
CA HIS A 120 -12.29 0.40 5.64
C HIS A 120 -12.25 -0.58 6.82
N GLY A 121 -12.43 -0.05 8.03
CA GLY A 121 -12.72 -0.83 9.23
C GLY A 121 -14.09 -0.43 9.75
N LYS A 122 -15.00 -1.40 9.84
CA LYS A 122 -16.36 -1.17 10.33
C LYS A 122 -16.32 -0.61 11.75
N VAL A 123 -17.05 0.48 12.00
CA VAL A 123 -17.28 0.98 13.36
C VAL A 123 -18.60 0.47 13.94
N SER A 124 -18.69 0.43 15.27
CA SER A 124 -19.92 0.03 15.95
C SER A 124 -21.09 0.93 15.52
N GLY A 125 -22.21 0.32 15.13
CA GLY A 125 -23.39 1.04 14.66
C GLY A 125 -23.38 1.44 13.17
N GLU A 126 -22.34 1.10 12.42
CA GLU A 126 -22.34 1.28 10.96
C GLU A 126 -23.26 0.26 10.28
N VAL A 127 -24.28 0.75 9.57
CA VAL A 127 -25.32 -0.08 8.93
C VAL A 127 -25.42 0.19 7.43
N ASN A 128 -25.60 1.45 7.02
CA ASN A 128 -25.89 1.83 5.62
C ASN A 128 -24.92 2.89 5.05
N THR A 129 -23.81 3.13 5.73
CA THR A 129 -22.78 4.08 5.31
C THR A 129 -21.44 3.39 5.26
N ALA A 130 -20.52 3.93 4.47
CA ALA A 130 -19.13 3.53 4.47
C ALA A 130 -18.27 4.79 4.42
N TRP A 131 -17.25 4.83 5.26
CA TRP A 131 -16.18 5.81 5.20
C TRP A 131 -14.87 5.07 4.90
N PHE A 132 -13.95 5.75 4.22
CA PHE A 132 -12.74 5.14 3.70
C PHE A 132 -11.53 5.97 4.11
N MET A 133 -10.45 5.28 4.45
CA MET A 133 -9.15 5.90 4.68
C MET A 133 -8.26 5.61 3.47
N SER A 134 -7.46 6.59 3.07
CA SER A 134 -6.41 6.38 2.07
C SER A 134 -5.49 5.25 2.52
N GLY A 135 -5.20 4.33 1.61
CA GLY A 135 -4.38 3.15 1.90
C GLY A 135 -3.88 2.51 0.62
N THR A 136 -3.00 3.22 -0.10
CA THR A 136 -2.25 2.65 -1.23
C THR A 136 -1.57 1.35 -0.78
N GLY A 137 -1.74 0.26 -1.54
CA GLY A 137 -1.26 -1.07 -1.14
C GLY A 137 -2.33 -1.99 -0.56
N SER A 138 -3.56 -1.50 -0.34
CA SER A 138 -4.65 -2.27 0.26
C SER A 138 -5.28 -3.27 -0.69
N GLY A 139 -5.18 -3.04 -2.01
CA GLY A 139 -5.86 -3.84 -3.03
C GLY A 139 -7.37 -3.60 -3.13
N ILE A 140 -7.91 -2.62 -2.39
CA ILE A 140 -9.32 -2.21 -2.46
C ILE A 140 -9.38 -0.83 -3.09
N PHE A 141 -10.15 -0.69 -4.17
CA PHE A 141 -10.20 0.54 -4.97
C PHE A 141 -11.56 1.22 -4.86
N LEU A 142 -11.56 2.54 -4.71
CA LEU A 142 -12.74 3.40 -4.74
C LEU A 142 -12.62 4.40 -5.90
N TRP A 143 -13.70 4.54 -6.69
CA TRP A 143 -13.78 5.56 -7.74
C TRP A 143 -14.27 6.87 -7.13
N LEU A 144 -13.50 7.96 -7.30
CA LEU A 144 -13.75 9.24 -6.65
C LEU A 144 -14.73 10.18 -7.39
N GLY A 145 -15.38 9.70 -8.45
CA GLY A 145 -16.40 10.49 -9.18
C GLY A 145 -15.78 11.22 -10.33
#